data_AF-A0A523KC96-F1
#
_entry.id   AF-A0A523KC96-F1
#
_cell.length_a   1.000
_cell.length_b   1.000
_cell.length_c   1.000
_cell.angle_alpha   90.00
_cell.angle_beta   90.00
_cell.angle_gamma   90.00
#
_symmetry.space_group_name_H-M   'P 1'
#
loop_
_entity.id
_entity.type
_entity.pdbx_description
1 polymer ?
#
loop_
_entity_poly.entity_id
_entity_poly.type
_entity_poly.pdbx_seq_one_letter_code
_entity_poly.pdbx_strand_id
1 'polypeptide(L)'
;MPNTFEGWKAYRGGTCGTCHGGAGQGLLVSLAEKIDDKARFIKVVMKGNPGTPMPPFKNNKRVMDNLDNIYAYIKARSDGVLGPENLIKFPLGKK
;
A
#
# COMPACT_ATOMS: atom_id res chain seq x y z
N MET A 1 16.48 1.62 -2.33
CA MET A 1 15.38 2.47 -2.84
C MET A 1 14.11 1.62 -2.82
N PRO A 2 12.96 2.16 -2.40
CA PRO A 2 11.73 1.39 -2.35
C PRO A 2 11.27 0.99 -3.76
N ASN A 3 10.80 -0.25 -3.90
CA ASN A 3 10.37 -0.85 -5.16
C ASN A 3 8.85 -1.08 -5.13
N THR A 4 8.12 -0.40 -6.02
CA THR A 4 6.65 -0.47 -6.09
C THR A 4 6.15 -1.86 -6.50
N PHE A 5 6.92 -2.63 -7.28
CA PHE A 5 6.58 -4.01 -7.63
C PHE A 5 6.72 -4.97 -6.44
N GLU A 6 7.79 -4.85 -5.65
CA GLU A 6 7.91 -5.59 -4.39
C GLU A 6 6.81 -5.20 -3.39
N GLY A 7 6.45 -3.91 -3.38
CA GLY A 7 5.34 -3.39 -2.58
C GLY A 7 4.00 -3.99 -2.97
N TRP A 8 3.72 -4.10 -4.27
CA TRP A 8 2.53 -4.77 -4.78
C TRP A 8 2.47 -6.26 -4.40
N LYS A 9 3.59 -7.00 -4.54
CA LYS A 9 3.65 -8.40 -4.14
C LYS A 9 3.40 -8.57 -2.64
N ALA A 10 4.01 -7.72 -1.82
CA ALA A 10 3.83 -7.75 -0.37
C ALA A 10 2.40 -7.34 0.03
N TYR A 11 1.81 -6.35 -0.63
CA TYR A 11 0.41 -5.93 -0.44
C TYR A 11 -0.57 -7.09 -0.72
N ARG A 12 -0.39 -7.81 -1.83
CA ARG A 12 -1.22 -8.98 -2.16
C ARG A 12 -0.97 -10.15 -1.22
N GLY A 13 0.30 -10.42 -0.91
CA GLY A 13 0.72 -11.51 -0.04
C GLY A 13 0.47 -11.27 1.45
N GLY A 14 0.18 -10.04 1.85
CA GLY A 14 -0.18 -9.60 3.21
C GLY A 14 -1.67 -9.40 3.42
N THR A 15 -2.50 -9.90 2.49
CA THR A 15 -3.98 -9.86 2.54
C THR A 15 -4.59 -8.46 2.68
N CYS A 16 -3.86 -7.40 2.32
CA CYS A 16 -4.36 -6.03 2.36
C CYS A 16 -5.54 -5.84 1.39
N GLY A 17 -5.48 -6.51 0.24
CA GLY A 17 -6.50 -6.43 -0.79
C GLY A 17 -7.88 -6.99 -0.39
N THR A 18 -7.97 -7.78 0.68
CA THR A 18 -9.25 -8.31 1.18
C THR A 18 -10.20 -7.18 1.58
N CYS A 19 -9.68 -6.11 2.18
CA CYS A 19 -10.48 -4.95 2.60
C CYS A 19 -10.30 -3.76 1.65
N HIS A 20 -9.08 -3.57 1.14
CA HIS A 20 -8.70 -2.40 0.36
C HIS A 20 -8.78 -2.63 -1.16
N GLY A 21 -9.27 -3.79 -1.61
CA GLY A 21 -9.31 -4.17 -3.02
C GLY A 21 -7.92 -4.51 -3.57
N GLY A 22 -7.87 -5.29 -4.65
CA GLY A 22 -6.60 -5.81 -5.21
C GLY A 22 -5.58 -4.73 -5.55
N ALA A 23 -6.03 -3.50 -5.75
CA ALA A 23 -5.18 -2.38 -6.12
C ALA A 23 -5.48 -1.09 -5.32
N GLY A 24 -6.03 -1.22 -4.11
CA GLY A 24 -6.27 -0.09 -3.21
C GLY A 24 -7.52 0.73 -3.52
N GLN A 25 -8.33 0.35 -4.51
CA GLN A 25 -9.59 1.03 -4.84
C GLN A 25 -10.66 0.94 -3.74
N GLY A 26 -10.46 0.05 -2.76
CA GLY A 26 -11.38 -0.21 -1.67
C GLY A 26 -12.47 -1.21 -2.05
N LEU A 27 -12.72 -2.16 -1.15
CA LEU A 27 -13.99 -2.89 -1.08
C LEU A 27 -14.79 -2.41 0.14
N LEU A 28 -14.09 -2.10 1.23
CA LEU A 28 -14.62 -1.49 2.45
C LEU A 28 -14.09 -0.05 2.62
N VAL A 29 -12.78 0.14 2.43
CA VAL A 29 -12.11 1.45 2.56
C VAL A 29 -11.11 1.61 1.43
N SER A 30 -11.24 2.71 0.69
CA SER A 30 -10.31 3.06 -0.39
C SER A 30 -9.01 3.61 0.17
N LEU A 31 -7.88 3.18 -0.42
CA LEU A 31 -6.55 3.76 -0.18
C LEU A 31 -6.19 4.78 -1.27
N ALA A 32 -7.16 5.18 -2.10
CA ALA A 32 -6.96 6.22 -3.10
C ALA A 32 -6.77 7.61 -2.48
N GLU A 33 -7.29 7.82 -1.26
CA GLU A 33 -7.05 9.06 -0.52
C GLU A 33 -5.55 9.28 -0.26
N LYS A 34 -5.15 10.56 -0.30
CA LYS A 34 -3.75 10.96 -0.22
C LYS A 34 -3.13 10.51 1.08
N ILE A 35 -2.24 9.52 1.01
CA ILE A 35 -1.33 9.20 2.11
C ILE A 35 -0.14 10.16 2.00
N ASP A 36 -0.08 11.14 2.87
CA ASP A 36 0.98 12.15 2.95
C ASP A 36 1.93 11.90 4.13
N ASP A 37 1.46 11.27 5.21
CA ASP A 37 2.26 10.94 6.38
C ASP A 37 2.72 9.46 6.39
N LYS A 38 3.99 9.25 6.05
CA LYS A 38 4.65 7.94 6.11
C LYS A 38 4.72 7.39 7.54
N ALA A 39 4.97 8.23 8.55
CA ALA A 39 5.09 7.78 9.93
C ALA A 39 3.74 7.28 10.47
N ARG A 40 2.65 7.99 10.14
CA ARG A 40 1.28 7.54 10.43
C ARG A 40 0.97 6.22 9.74
N PHE A 41 1.31 6.08 8.45
CA PHE A 41 1.13 4.83 7.71
C PHE A 41 1.84 3.65 8.42
N ILE A 42 3.12 3.81 8.74
CA ILE A 42 3.91 2.77 9.42
C ILE A 42 3.25 2.39 10.75
N LYS A 43 2.85 3.39 11.55
CA LYS A 43 2.21 3.16 12.85
C LYS A 43 0.91 2.35 12.71
N VAL A 44 0.05 2.70 11.75
CA VAL A 44 -1.22 2.01 11.50
C VAL A 44 -0.98 0.59 11.02
N VAL A 45 -0.05 0.35 10.10
CA VAL A 45 0.25 -1.01 9.62
C VAL A 45 0.84 -1.87 10.75
N MET A 46 1.77 -1.34 11.52
CA MET A 46 2.40 -2.09 12.60
C MET A 46 1.43 -2.41 13.74
N LYS A 47 0.65 -1.42 14.19
CA LYS A 47 -0.18 -1.52 15.40
C LYS A 47 -1.65 -1.82 15.13
N GLY A 48 -2.07 -1.83 13.87
CA GLY A 48 -3.48 -1.82 13.50
C GLY A 48 -4.11 -0.46 13.76
N ASN A 49 -5.42 -0.36 13.52
CA ASN A 49 -6.19 0.84 13.83
C ASN A 49 -7.39 0.48 14.74
N PRO A 50 -7.30 0.72 16.06
CA PRO A 50 -8.36 0.39 17.01
C PRO A 50 -9.72 0.96 16.60
N GLY A 51 -10.79 0.19 16.81
CA GLY A 51 -12.14 0.57 16.38
C GLY A 51 -12.43 0.36 14.88
N THR A 52 -11.48 -0.21 14.14
CA THR A 52 -11.67 -0.61 12.73
C THR A 52 -11.28 -2.07 12.50
N PRO A 53 -11.66 -2.68 11.37
CA PRO A 53 -11.21 -4.03 11.02
C PRO A 53 -9.71 -4.18 10.71
N MET A 54 -8.91 -3.09 10.73
CA MET A 54 -7.49 -3.12 10.37
C MET A 54 -6.64 -3.80 11.46
N PRO A 55 -6.11 -5.01 11.23
CA PRO A 55 -5.35 -5.74 12.24
C PRO A 55 -3.90 -5.22 12.33
N PRO A 56 -3.19 -5.51 13.44
CA PRO A 56 -1.75 -5.26 13.53
C PRO A 56 -0.95 -6.24 12.67
N PHE A 57 0.01 -5.74 11.89
CA PHE A 57 0.92 -6.56 11.08
C PHE A 57 2.35 -6.67 11.64
N LYS A 58 2.61 -6.17 12.86
CA LYS A 58 3.96 -6.21 13.48
C LYS A 58 4.65 -7.58 13.50
N ASN A 59 3.88 -8.67 13.51
CA ASN A 59 4.40 -10.04 13.53
C ASN A 59 4.43 -10.70 12.14
N ASN A 60 3.95 -10.01 11.10
CA ASN A 60 3.96 -10.52 9.74
C ASN A 60 5.27 -10.13 9.07
N LYS A 61 6.23 -11.06 9.03
CA LYS A 61 7.57 -10.83 8.46
C LYS A 61 7.53 -10.30 7.03
N ARG A 62 6.63 -10.82 6.17
CA ARG A 62 6.50 -10.34 4.78
C ARG A 62 6.14 -8.85 4.74
N VAL A 63 5.21 -8.41 5.59
CA VAL A 63 4.80 -7.00 5.66
C VAL A 63 5.89 -6.14 6.26
N MET A 64 6.50 -6.57 7.37
CA MET A 64 7.54 -5.81 8.07
C MET A 64 8.81 -5.62 7.22
N ASP A 65 9.24 -6.65 6.50
CA ASP A 65 10.40 -6.57 5.61
C ASP A 65 10.14 -5.69 4.37
N ASN A 66 8.87 -5.43 4.04
CA ASN A 66 8.47 -4.69 2.83
C ASN A 66 7.70 -3.39 3.12
N LEU A 67 7.74 -2.90 4.36
CA LEU A 67 6.86 -1.81 4.80
C LEU A 67 7.05 -0.52 3.98
N ASP A 68 8.30 -0.20 3.63
CA ASP A 68 8.65 0.91 2.76
C ASP A 68 8.23 0.69 1.30
N ASN A 69 8.32 -0.54 0.81
CA ASN A 69 7.88 -0.91 -0.54
C ASN A 69 6.35 -0.81 -0.66
N ILE A 70 5.62 -1.28 0.34
CA ILE A 70 4.16 -1.19 0.42
C ILE A 70 3.74 0.29 0.48
N TYR A 71 4.40 1.11 1.31
CA TYR A 71 4.15 2.55 1.34
C TYR A 71 4.34 3.19 -0.04
N ALA A 72 5.47 2.92 -0.70
CA ALA A 72 5.76 3.47 -2.03
C ALA A 72 4.72 3.03 -3.07
N TYR A 73 4.29 1.76 -3.03
CA TYR A 73 3.21 1.26 -3.88
C TYR A 73 1.91 2.04 -3.65
N ILE A 74 1.41 2.12 -2.40
CA ILE A 74 0.15 2.81 -2.10
C ILE A 74 0.26 4.32 -2.40
N LYS A 75 1.41 4.93 -2.11
CA LYS A 75 1.69 6.34 -2.41
C LYS A 75 1.59 6.62 -3.91
N ALA A 76 2.26 5.83 -4.74
CA ALA A 76 2.22 5.97 -6.19
C ALA A 76 0.81 5.71 -6.77
N ARG A 77 0.00 4.87 -6.12
CA ARG A 77 -1.42 4.66 -6.47
C ARG A 77 -2.26 5.89 -6.16
N SER A 78 -2.13 6.40 -4.93
CA SER A 78 -2.88 7.57 -4.47
C SER A 78 -2.53 8.83 -5.25
N ASP A 79 -1.24 9.00 -5.61
CA ASP A 79 -0.79 10.11 -6.46
C ASP A 79 -1.15 9.89 -7.96
N GLY A 80 -1.84 8.80 -8.31
CA GLY A 80 -2.33 8.51 -9.66
C GLY A 80 -1.27 8.09 -10.67
N VAL A 81 -0.04 7.83 -10.22
CA VAL A 81 1.10 7.35 -11.04
C VAL A 81 0.87 5.90 -11.48
N LEU A 82 0.29 5.08 -10.60
CA LEU A 82 -0.10 3.70 -10.86
C LEU A 82 -1.64 3.60 -11.01
N GLY A 83 -2.13 3.31 -12.21
CA GLY A 83 -3.54 3.09 -12.56
C GLY A 83 -4.06 1.67 -12.24
N PRO A 84 -5.38 1.41 -12.36
CA PRO A 84 -6.16 0.44 -11.58
C PRO A 84 -5.60 -0.98 -11.47
N GLU A 85 -4.85 -1.52 -12.44
CA GLU A 85 -4.39 -2.91 -12.44
C GLU A 85 -2.91 -3.04 -12.85
N ASN A 86 -1.99 -2.57 -11.99
CA ASN A 86 -0.54 -2.50 -12.30
C ASN A 86 -0.20 -1.69 -13.56
N LEU A 87 -1.13 -0.87 -14.05
CA LEU A 87 -0.88 0.04 -15.15
C LEU A 87 -0.01 1.16 -14.62
N ILE A 88 1.28 1.18 -14.93
CA ILE A 88 2.01 2.45 -14.91
C ILE A 88 1.31 3.32 -15.96
N LYS A 89 0.78 4.49 -15.58
CA LYS A 89 0.46 5.48 -16.62
C LYS A 89 1.80 5.81 -17.29
N PHE A 90 2.01 5.32 -18.52
CA PHE A 90 3.21 5.51 -19.34
C PHE A 90 3.85 6.91 -19.20
N PRO A 91 5.18 7.02 -19.34
CA PRO A 91 6.22 6.48 -18.47
C PRO A 91 6.79 7.58 -17.56
N LEU A 92 7.33 7.18 -16.40
CA LEU A 92 8.24 8.03 -15.63
C LEU A 92 9.53 8.22 -16.44
N GLY A 93 9.69 9.42 -17.01
CA GLY A 93 10.98 9.92 -17.50
C GLY A 93 11.30 9.62 -18.96
N LYS A 94 10.87 10.50 -19.86
CA LYS A 94 11.80 10.92 -20.93
C LYS A 94 12.79 11.90 -20.30
N LYS A 95 14.05 11.49 -20.19
CA LYS A 95 15.25 12.26 -20.54
C LYS A 95 16.43 11.30 -20.61
#